data_AF-A0A7I8E169-F1
#
_entry.id   AF-A0A7I8E169-F1
#
_cell.length_a   1.000
_cell.length_b   1.000
_cell.length_c   1.000
_cell.angle_alpha   90.00
_cell.angle_beta   90.00
_cell.angle_gamma   90.00
#
_symmetry.space_group_name_H-M   'P 1'
#
loop_
_entity.id
_entity.type
_entity.pdbx_description
1 polymer ?
#
loop_
_entity_poly.entity_id
_entity_poly.type
_entity_poly.pdbx_seq_one_letter_code
_entity_poly.pdbx_strand_id
1 'polypeptide(L)'
;MKEKKYDIYFENSVKVKSLNDDYFKCYQEIEKTLFKKQKNVLKTNILISEILDCMLICQEKGQTVKQMIGQSSQSFVDQINRKINYKEKINQLKQKDLNKYEMSGILLTMCIYIVLLFVKELIGNHYLINYYIDLLVAVIMLCISIKQLLNQRKLIKRYQVSIQPFVLEISSIVISLLISIVFYNSPFDITFVILVIAFFTSKKMYSKSLSN
;
A
#
# COMPACT_ATOMS: atom_id res chain seq x y z
N MET A 1 24.83 -12.42 -12.91
CA MET A 1 24.73 -12.32 -11.43
C MET A 1 23.29 -11.96 -11.10
N LYS A 2 22.48 -12.88 -10.57
CA LYS A 2 21.08 -12.58 -10.22
C LYS A 2 21.07 -11.58 -9.06
N GLU A 3 20.64 -10.35 -9.30
CA GLU A 3 20.41 -9.37 -8.23
C GLU A 3 19.48 -10.00 -7.19
N LYS A 4 19.96 -10.18 -5.97
CA LYS A 4 19.07 -10.44 -4.83
C LYS A 4 18.22 -9.19 -4.69
N LYS A 5 16.96 -9.27 -5.12
CA LYS A 5 15.99 -8.19 -4.93
C LYS A 5 15.68 -8.12 -3.45
N TYR A 6 16.38 -7.24 -2.75
CA TYR A 6 16.14 -6.97 -1.34
C TYR A 6 14.70 -6.48 -1.15
N ASP A 7 14.07 -6.82 -0.02
CA ASP A 7 12.70 -6.39 0.31
C ASP A 7 12.72 -4.92 0.75
N ILE A 8 12.97 -4.05 -0.23
CA ILE A 8 12.96 -2.59 -0.07
C ILE A 8 11.54 -2.10 -0.27
N TYR A 9 11.08 -1.26 0.63
CA TYR A 9 9.78 -0.61 0.51
C TYR A 9 9.76 0.32 -0.71
N PHE A 10 8.63 0.35 -1.40
CA PHE A 10 8.45 1.12 -2.63
C PHE A 10 8.82 2.61 -2.43
N GLU A 11 8.49 3.20 -1.28
CA GLU A 11 8.83 4.59 -0.98
C GLU A 11 10.34 4.84 -0.99
N ASN A 12 11.13 3.89 -0.48
CA ASN A 12 12.59 3.98 -0.51
C ASN A 12 13.11 3.83 -1.95
N SER A 13 12.51 2.95 -2.75
CA SER A 13 12.87 2.81 -4.17
C SER A 13 12.64 4.09 -4.97
N VAL A 14 11.61 4.86 -4.64
CA VAL A 14 11.36 6.17 -5.28
C VAL A 14 12.43 7.18 -4.88
N LYS A 15 12.78 7.27 -3.59
CA LYS A 15 13.85 8.18 -3.11
C LYS A 15 15.20 7.88 -3.75
N VAL A 16 15.52 6.59 -3.93
CA VAL A 16 16.76 6.15 -4.59
C VAL A 16 16.86 6.69 -6.02
N LYS A 17 15.75 6.75 -6.77
CA LYS A 17 15.74 7.29 -8.14
C LYS A 17 15.99 8.81 -8.21
N SER A 18 15.84 9.52 -7.11
CA SER A 18 16.08 10.96 -7.02
C SER A 18 17.53 11.31 -6.64
N LEU A 19 18.35 10.31 -6.32
CA LEU A 19 19.77 10.51 -6.05
C LEU A 19 20.55 10.72 -7.35
N ASN A 20 21.57 11.57 -7.31
CA ASN A 20 22.57 11.64 -8.36
C ASN A 20 23.51 10.41 -8.32
N ASP A 21 24.34 10.26 -9.34
CA ASP A 21 25.18 9.06 -9.50
C ASP A 21 26.14 8.81 -8.33
N ASP A 22 26.71 9.86 -7.75
CA ASP A 22 27.68 9.75 -6.65
C ASP A 22 26.99 9.29 -5.35
N TYR A 23 25.85 9.90 -5.02
CA TYR A 23 25.04 9.51 -3.86
C TYR A 23 24.43 8.12 -4.06
N PHE A 24 24.03 7.77 -5.28
CA PHE A 24 23.50 6.45 -5.61
C PHE A 24 24.55 5.35 -5.42
N LYS A 25 25.79 5.55 -5.87
CA LYS A 25 26.90 4.60 -5.63
C LYS A 25 27.16 4.40 -4.14
N CYS A 26 27.21 5.49 -3.37
CA CYS A 26 27.35 5.42 -1.90
C CYS A 26 26.19 4.64 -1.27
N TYR A 27 24.96 4.90 -1.70
CA TYR A 27 23.78 4.20 -1.21
C TYR A 27 23.89 2.69 -1.46
N GLN A 28 24.31 2.26 -2.65
CA GLN A 28 24.46 0.84 -2.97
C GLN A 28 25.46 0.11 -2.06
N GLU A 29 26.55 0.78 -1.65
CA GLU A 29 27.50 0.22 -0.68
C GLU A 29 26.88 0.04 0.72
N ILE A 30 26.17 1.07 1.19
CA ILE A 30 25.46 1.04 2.47
C ILE A 30 24.35 -0.01 2.46
N GLU A 31 23.58 -0.09 1.38
CA GLU A 31 22.51 -1.06 1.19
C GLU A 31 23.05 -2.50 1.30
N LYS A 32 24.11 -2.83 0.54
CA LYS A 32 24.72 -4.16 0.55
C LYS A 32 25.19 -4.57 1.96
N THR A 33 25.72 -3.62 2.73
CA THR A 33 26.19 -3.90 4.10
C THR A 33 25.05 -4.08 5.09
N LEU A 34 24.00 -3.25 5.00
CA LEU A 34 22.81 -3.33 5.85
C LEU A 34 22.02 -4.62 5.64
N PHE A 35 21.80 -5.02 4.38
CA PHE A 35 21.06 -6.24 4.07
C PHE A 35 21.85 -7.53 4.34
N LYS A 36 23.19 -7.50 4.32
CA LYS A 36 24.01 -8.65 4.77
C LYS A 36 23.87 -8.93 6.27
N LYS A 37 23.70 -7.88 7.08
CA LYS A 37 23.58 -7.97 8.55
C LYS A 37 22.14 -8.15 9.05
N GLN A 38 21.17 -8.37 8.14
CA GLN A 38 19.76 -8.12 8.44
C GLN A 38 19.15 -9.14 9.41
N LYS A 39 18.61 -8.64 10.54
CA LYS A 39 17.75 -9.41 11.46
C LYS A 39 16.26 -9.05 11.36
N ASN A 40 15.91 -7.86 10.87
CA ASN A 40 14.52 -7.37 10.81
C ASN A 40 14.30 -6.43 9.60
N VAL A 41 13.46 -6.85 8.64
CA VAL A 41 13.18 -6.12 7.40
C VAL A 41 12.60 -4.73 7.63
N LEU A 42 11.71 -4.59 8.61
CA LEU A 42 10.99 -3.36 8.87
C LEU A 42 11.91 -2.28 9.46
N LYS A 43 12.73 -2.64 10.45
CA LYS A 43 13.72 -1.71 11.02
C LYS A 43 14.78 -1.29 9.99
N THR A 44 15.25 -2.22 9.17
CA THR A 44 16.20 -1.90 8.09
C THR A 44 15.61 -0.93 7.08
N ASN A 45 14.34 -1.11 6.69
CA ASN A 45 13.69 -0.17 5.78
C ASN A 45 13.47 1.22 6.38
N ILE A 46 13.22 1.32 7.68
CA ILE A 46 13.16 2.61 8.39
C ILE A 46 14.51 3.29 8.36
N LEU A 47 15.58 2.56 8.72
CA LEU A 47 16.94 3.10 8.69
C LEU A 47 17.35 3.55 7.28
N ILE A 48 17.03 2.75 6.26
CA ILE A 48 17.26 3.11 4.85
C ILE A 48 16.50 4.39 4.47
N SER A 49 15.24 4.53 4.89
CA SER A 49 14.46 5.73 4.61
C SER A 49 15.14 6.98 5.17
N GLU A 50 15.61 6.92 6.42
CA GLU A 50 16.28 8.07 7.07
C GLU A 50 17.64 8.37 6.44
N ILE A 51 18.40 7.34 6.05
CA ILE A 51 19.65 7.51 5.30
C ILE A 51 19.37 8.24 3.97
N LEU A 52 18.35 7.80 3.23
CA LEU A 52 17.96 8.41 1.96
C LEU A 52 17.49 9.86 2.15
N ASP A 53 16.75 10.16 3.22
CA ASP A 53 16.32 11.51 3.54
C ASP A 53 17.53 12.41 3.84
N CYS A 54 18.49 11.94 4.65
CA CYS A 54 19.74 12.67 4.88
C CYS A 54 20.54 12.87 3.59
N MET A 55 20.65 11.85 2.73
CA MET A 55 21.35 11.94 1.45
C MET A 55 20.73 13.00 0.54
N LEU A 56 19.41 12.99 0.39
CA LEU A 56 18.68 13.96 -0.44
C LEU A 56 18.86 15.39 0.09
N ILE A 57 18.76 15.60 1.41
CA ILE A 57 18.98 16.91 2.03
C ILE A 57 20.42 17.41 1.80
N CYS A 58 21.42 16.53 1.94
CA CYS A 58 22.82 16.89 1.68
C CYS A 58 23.05 17.22 0.20
N GLN A 59 22.43 16.45 -0.71
CA GLN A 59 22.49 16.68 -2.15
C GLN A 59 21.86 18.03 -2.53
N GLU A 60 20.69 18.36 -1.99
CA GLU A 60 20.02 19.65 -2.22
C GLU A 60 20.85 20.84 -1.71
N LYS A 61 21.62 20.64 -0.64
CA LYS A 61 22.57 21.62 -0.10
C LYS A 61 23.88 21.71 -0.87
N GLY A 62 24.05 20.93 -1.96
CA GLY A 62 25.28 20.88 -2.74
C GLY A 62 26.47 20.29 -2.02
N GLN A 63 26.24 19.53 -0.94
CA GLN A 63 27.33 18.85 -0.22
C GLN A 63 27.85 17.68 -1.05
N THR A 64 29.14 17.37 -0.89
CA THR A 64 29.72 16.17 -1.50
C THR A 64 29.48 14.94 -0.63
N VAL A 65 29.47 13.76 -1.24
CA VAL A 65 29.33 12.48 -0.53
C VAL A 65 30.38 12.32 0.57
N LYS A 66 31.63 12.75 0.32
CA LYS A 66 32.72 12.71 1.31
C LYS A 66 32.43 13.59 2.53
N GLN A 67 31.87 14.78 2.32
CA GLN A 67 31.49 15.69 3.41
C GLN A 67 30.33 15.13 4.24
N MET A 68 29.36 14.45 3.62
CA MET A 68 28.24 13.82 4.31
C MET A 68 28.68 12.64 5.17
N ILE A 69 29.45 11.70 4.60
CA ILE A 69 29.85 10.46 5.29
C ILE A 69 30.88 10.74 6.39
N GLY A 70 31.72 11.75 6.20
CA GLY A 70 32.85 12.04 7.07
C GLY A 70 33.92 10.96 6.95
N GLN A 71 34.15 10.21 8.03
CA GLN A 71 35.26 9.24 8.12
C GLN A 71 34.95 7.87 7.52
N SER A 72 33.72 7.36 7.66
CA SER A 72 33.35 6.04 7.12
C SER A 72 31.84 5.86 6.97
N SER A 73 31.43 5.10 5.95
CA SER A 73 30.01 4.78 5.70
C SER A 73 29.34 4.09 6.89
N GLN A 74 30.08 3.26 7.63
CA GLN A 74 29.57 2.60 8.84
C GLN A 74 29.33 3.60 9.97
N SER A 75 30.27 4.53 10.21
CA SER A 75 30.09 5.58 11.23
C SER A 75 28.90 6.48 10.94
N PHE A 76 28.67 6.82 9.67
CA PHE A 76 27.50 7.59 9.23
C PHE A 76 26.18 6.86 9.50
N VAL A 77 26.11 5.57 9.13
CA VAL A 77 24.95 4.71 9.42
C VAL A 77 24.71 4.60 10.93
N ASP A 78 25.76 4.43 11.73
CA ASP A 78 25.64 4.29 13.19
C ASP A 78 25.17 5.60 13.85
N GLN A 79 25.62 6.76 13.36
CA GLN A 79 25.15 8.06 13.82
C GLN A 79 23.65 8.25 13.57
N ILE A 80 23.18 7.90 12.37
CA ILE A 80 21.75 7.96 12.02
C ILE A 80 20.96 6.97 12.88
N ASN A 81 21.44 5.73 12.98
CA ASN A 81 20.81 4.67 13.77
C ASN A 81 20.60 5.07 15.25
N ARG A 82 21.54 5.80 15.84
CA ARG A 82 21.43 6.31 17.24
C ARG A 82 20.39 7.43 17.39
N LYS A 83 20.15 8.23 16.34
CA LYS A 83 19.17 9.32 16.36
C LYS A 83 17.73 8.83 16.15
N ILE A 84 17.55 7.62 15.62
CA ILE A 84 16.23 7.09 15.29
C ILE A 84 15.51 6.58 16.54
N ASN A 85 14.38 7.20 16.85
CA ASN A 85 13.38 6.61 17.73
C ASN A 85 12.55 5.57 16.96
N TYR A 86 13.00 4.31 16.95
CA TYR A 86 12.36 3.24 16.19
C TYR A 86 10.89 3.02 16.58
N LYS A 87 10.55 3.12 17.86
CA LYS A 87 9.17 2.88 18.33
C LYS A 87 8.22 3.91 17.71
N GLU A 88 8.62 5.17 17.73
CA GLU A 88 7.84 6.27 17.16
C GLU A 88 7.73 6.17 15.64
N LYS A 89 8.84 5.93 14.94
CA LYS A 89 8.84 5.79 13.47
C LYS A 89 8.00 4.61 12.99
N ILE A 90 8.03 3.48 13.72
CA ILE A 90 7.17 2.33 13.43
C ILE A 90 5.70 2.70 13.60
N ASN A 91 5.34 3.42 14.66
CA ASN A 91 3.96 3.85 14.89
C ASN A 91 3.47 4.85 13.83
N GLN A 92 4.30 5.82 13.45
CA GLN A 92 4.00 6.74 12.35
C GLN A 92 3.78 6.00 11.03
N LEU A 93 4.62 5.00 10.72
CA LEU A 93 4.47 4.18 9.53
C LEU A 93 3.18 3.36 9.57
N LYS A 94 2.89 2.71 10.70
CA LYS A 94 1.65 1.95 10.94
C LYS A 94 0.42 2.83 10.72
N GLN A 95 0.40 4.05 11.27
CA GLN A 95 -0.71 4.98 11.09
C GLN A 95 -0.85 5.42 9.62
N LYS A 96 0.25 5.75 8.96
CA LYS A 96 0.24 6.13 7.54
C LYS A 96 -0.32 5.01 6.67
N ASP A 97 0.09 3.77 6.90
CA ASP A 97 -0.37 2.61 6.13
C ASP A 97 -1.79 2.19 6.49
N LEU A 98 -2.24 2.42 7.74
CA LEU A 98 -3.65 2.28 8.12
C LEU A 98 -4.53 3.27 7.35
N ASN A 99 -4.11 4.54 7.26
CA ASN A 99 -4.83 5.54 6.47
C ASN A 99 -4.87 5.17 4.99
N LYS A 100 -3.78 4.63 4.43
CA LYS A 100 -3.78 4.10 3.06
C LYS A 100 -4.74 2.92 2.90
N TYR A 101 -4.78 1.98 3.86
CA TYR A 101 -5.73 0.86 3.85
C TYR A 101 -7.19 1.35 3.89
N GLU A 102 -7.47 2.37 4.71
CA GLU A 102 -8.80 2.98 4.81
C GLU A 102 -9.23 3.66 3.51
N MET A 103 -8.39 4.55 2.96
CA MET A 103 -8.64 5.15 1.64
C MET A 103 -8.80 4.07 0.58
N SER A 104 -8.06 2.97 0.76
CA SER A 104 -8.12 1.83 -0.13
C SER A 104 -9.50 1.16 -0.12
N GLY A 105 -9.99 0.82 1.07
CA GLY A 105 -11.29 0.17 1.23
C GLY A 105 -12.47 1.06 0.85
N ILE A 106 -12.40 2.37 1.09
CA ILE A 106 -13.45 3.31 0.67
C ILE A 106 -13.58 3.31 -0.85
N LEU A 107 -12.47 3.53 -1.57
CA LEU A 107 -12.49 3.56 -3.04
C LEU A 107 -12.93 2.22 -3.62
N LEU A 108 -12.48 1.11 -3.04
CA LEU A 108 -12.89 -0.23 -3.44
C LEU A 108 -14.41 -0.41 -3.29
N THR A 109 -14.97 -0.02 -2.15
CA THR A 109 -16.42 -0.12 -1.87
C THR A 109 -17.23 0.63 -2.91
N MET A 110 -16.83 1.87 -3.23
CA MET A 110 -17.50 2.70 -4.23
C MET A 110 -17.38 2.11 -5.64
N CYS A 111 -16.20 1.64 -6.01
CA CYS A 111 -15.96 1.08 -7.34
C CYS A 111 -16.72 -0.22 -7.56
N ILE A 112 -16.70 -1.14 -6.58
CA ILE A 112 -17.46 -2.38 -6.65
C ILE A 112 -18.96 -2.07 -6.70
N TYR A 113 -19.45 -1.14 -5.89
CA TYR A 113 -20.88 -0.81 -5.90
C TYR A 113 -21.35 -0.31 -7.27
N ILE A 114 -20.56 0.54 -7.95
CA ILE A 114 -20.88 0.98 -9.32
C ILE A 114 -20.89 -0.20 -10.31
N VAL A 115 -19.95 -1.13 -10.18
CA VAL A 115 -19.94 -2.35 -11.00
C VAL A 115 -21.17 -3.22 -10.73
N LEU A 116 -21.60 -3.35 -9.47
CA LEU A 116 -22.80 -4.10 -9.09
C LEU A 116 -24.08 -3.47 -9.63
N LEU A 117 -24.19 -2.14 -9.57
CA LEU A 117 -25.30 -1.41 -10.19
C LEU A 117 -25.36 -1.69 -11.69
N PHE A 118 -24.22 -1.62 -12.39
CA PHE A 118 -24.18 -1.96 -13.81
C PHE A 118 -24.62 -3.40 -14.09
N VAL A 119 -24.15 -4.37 -13.30
CA VAL A 119 -24.56 -5.79 -13.45
C VAL A 119 -26.08 -5.93 -13.26
N LYS A 120 -26.65 -5.26 -12.26
CA LYS A 120 -28.09 -5.29 -11.99
C LYS A 120 -28.89 -4.73 -13.18
N GLU A 121 -28.51 -3.55 -13.66
CA GLU A 121 -29.16 -2.86 -14.78
C GLU A 121 -29.04 -3.66 -16.10
N LEU A 122 -27.86 -4.26 -16.35
CA LEU A 122 -27.61 -5.14 -17.48
C LEU A 122 -28.58 -6.33 -17.53
N ILE A 123 -28.87 -6.95 -16.38
CA ILE A 123 -29.82 -8.07 -16.28
C ILE A 123 -31.26 -7.57 -16.48
N GLY A 124 -31.56 -6.38 -15.96
CA GLY A 124 -32.86 -5.71 -16.12
C GLY A 124 -33.13 -5.19 -17.54
N ASN A 125 -32.15 -5.23 -18.46
CA ASN A 125 -32.20 -4.57 -19.76
C ASN A 125 -32.51 -3.07 -19.67
N HIS A 126 -32.13 -2.45 -18.55
CA HIS A 126 -32.24 -1.02 -18.31
C HIS A 126 -30.82 -0.43 -18.34
N TYR A 127 -30.68 0.75 -18.92
CA TYR A 127 -29.39 1.44 -19.00
C TYR A 127 -29.59 2.89 -18.56
N LEU A 128 -28.62 3.44 -17.83
CA LEU A 128 -28.70 4.81 -17.32
C LEU A 128 -28.59 5.83 -18.46
N ILE A 129 -27.65 5.59 -19.38
CA ILE A 129 -27.42 6.46 -20.54
C ILE A 129 -27.49 5.64 -21.82
N ASN A 130 -26.57 4.68 -21.95
CA ASN A 130 -26.44 3.80 -23.10
C ASN A 130 -25.56 2.62 -22.68
N TYR A 131 -25.88 1.41 -23.14
CA TYR A 131 -25.11 0.19 -22.93
C TYR A 131 -23.59 0.42 -23.02
N TYR A 132 -23.11 1.07 -24.09
CA TYR A 132 -21.67 1.24 -24.31
C TYR A 132 -21.00 2.17 -23.29
N ILE A 133 -21.68 3.23 -22.86
CA ILE A 133 -21.15 4.19 -21.89
C ILE A 133 -21.11 3.54 -20.51
N ASP A 134 -22.20 2.88 -20.13
CA ASP A 134 -22.34 2.22 -18.85
C ASP A 134 -21.33 1.06 -18.72
N LEU A 135 -21.12 0.29 -19.79
CA LEU A 135 -20.10 -0.75 -19.87
C LEU A 135 -18.69 -0.18 -19.70
N LEU A 136 -18.37 0.93 -20.38
CA LEU A 136 -17.06 1.56 -20.28
C LEU A 136 -16.77 1.99 -18.83
N VAL A 137 -17.74 2.63 -18.17
CA VAL A 137 -17.62 3.03 -16.77
C VAL A 137 -17.40 1.80 -15.88
N ALA A 138 -18.19 0.74 -16.06
CA ALA A 138 -18.04 -0.49 -15.28
C ALA A 138 -16.66 -1.13 -15.42
N VAL A 139 -16.11 -1.19 -16.64
CA VAL A 139 -14.77 -1.74 -16.90
C VAL A 139 -13.68 -0.91 -16.22
N ILE A 140 -13.76 0.42 -16.26
CA ILE A 140 -12.81 1.30 -15.57
C ILE A 140 -12.87 1.07 -14.06
N MET A 141 -14.07 1.01 -13.49
CA MET A 141 -14.26 0.80 -12.05
C MET A 141 -13.79 -0.58 -11.59
N LEU A 142 -13.95 -1.60 -12.42
CA LEU A 142 -13.41 -2.94 -12.15
C LEU A 142 -11.88 -2.93 -12.14
N CYS A 143 -11.24 -2.25 -13.10
CA CYS A 143 -9.79 -2.09 -13.14
C CYS A 143 -9.25 -1.41 -11.87
N ILE A 144 -9.91 -0.33 -11.42
CA ILE A 144 -9.54 0.38 -10.20
C ILE A 144 -9.72 -0.52 -8.97
N SER A 145 -10.83 -1.26 -8.89
CA SER A 145 -11.12 -2.21 -7.80
C SER A 145 -10.03 -3.27 -7.67
N ILE A 146 -9.60 -3.88 -8.78
CA ILE A 146 -8.53 -4.89 -8.78
C ILE A 146 -7.22 -4.29 -8.27
N LYS A 147 -6.83 -3.11 -8.76
CA LYS A 147 -5.63 -2.40 -8.28
C LYS A 147 -5.69 -2.16 -6.78
N GLN A 148 -6.88 -1.90 -6.26
CA GLN A 148 -7.07 -1.58 -4.86
C GLN A 148 -7.00 -2.80 -3.94
N LEU A 149 -7.57 -3.92 -4.35
CA LEU A 149 -7.39 -5.21 -3.68
C LEU A 149 -5.91 -5.61 -3.62
N LEU A 150 -5.17 -5.40 -4.71
CA LEU A 150 -3.73 -5.66 -4.74
C LEU A 150 -2.95 -4.78 -3.75
N ASN A 151 -3.35 -3.51 -3.57
CA ASN A 151 -2.73 -2.61 -2.60
C ASN A 151 -2.94 -3.08 -1.16
N GLN A 152 -4.17 -3.44 -0.79
CA GLN A 152 -4.47 -3.98 0.55
C GLN A 152 -3.69 -5.26 0.82
N ARG A 153 -3.63 -6.18 -0.16
CA ARG A 153 -2.86 -7.42 -0.03
C ARG A 153 -1.36 -7.16 0.20
N LYS A 154 -0.79 -6.15 -0.45
CA LYS A 154 0.61 -5.73 -0.21
C LYS A 154 0.80 -5.23 1.22
N LEU A 155 -0.12 -4.41 1.74
CA LEU A 155 -0.05 -3.90 3.12
C LEU A 155 -0.15 -5.03 4.15
N ILE A 156 -1.07 -5.98 3.94
CA ILE A 156 -1.21 -7.16 4.81
C ILE A 156 0.07 -7.99 4.83
N LYS A 157 0.67 -8.23 3.66
CA LYS A 157 1.95 -8.96 3.56
C LYS A 157 3.10 -8.21 4.23
N ARG A 158 3.14 -6.87 4.11
CA ARG A 158 4.20 -6.01 4.68
C ARG A 158 4.35 -6.20 6.19
N TYR A 159 3.23 -6.34 6.89
CA TYR A 159 3.20 -6.48 8.35
C TYR A 159 3.05 -7.92 8.83
N GLN A 160 3.03 -8.90 7.91
CA GLN A 160 2.78 -10.32 8.23
C GLN A 160 1.51 -10.54 9.07
N VAL A 161 0.50 -9.68 8.86
CA VAL A 161 -0.77 -9.75 9.59
C VAL A 161 -1.69 -10.80 8.98
N SER A 162 -2.72 -11.18 9.73
CA SER A 162 -3.76 -12.11 9.30
C SER A 162 -4.36 -11.70 7.94
N ILE A 163 -4.59 -12.68 7.06
CA ILE A 163 -5.27 -12.47 5.77
C ILE A 163 -6.79 -12.30 5.92
N GLN A 164 -7.34 -12.52 7.12
CA GLN A 164 -8.78 -12.49 7.38
C GLN A 164 -9.50 -11.20 6.95
N PRO A 165 -8.96 -9.97 7.17
CA PRO A 165 -9.60 -8.74 6.68
C PRO A 165 -9.81 -8.74 5.16
N PHE A 166 -8.85 -9.30 4.42
CA PHE A 166 -8.93 -9.39 2.96
C PHE A 166 -9.94 -10.44 2.51
N VAL A 167 -9.98 -11.59 3.18
CA VAL A 167 -10.97 -12.65 2.89
C VAL A 167 -12.39 -12.13 3.12
N LEU A 168 -12.61 -11.36 4.19
CA LEU A 168 -13.92 -10.78 4.48
C LEU A 168 -14.38 -9.84 3.34
N GLU A 169 -13.50 -8.95 2.85
CA GLU A 169 -13.83 -8.05 1.74
C GLU A 169 -14.11 -8.81 0.43
N ILE A 170 -13.33 -9.84 0.11
CA ILE A 170 -13.62 -10.66 -1.09
C ILE A 170 -14.95 -11.39 -0.95
N SER A 171 -15.22 -11.96 0.23
CA SER A 171 -16.47 -12.67 0.48
C SER A 171 -17.70 -11.77 0.39
N SER A 172 -17.61 -10.52 0.88
CA SER A 172 -18.70 -9.56 0.78
C SER A 172 -18.95 -9.13 -0.67
N ILE A 173 -17.91 -8.96 -1.49
CA ILE A 173 -18.05 -8.66 -2.93
C ILE A 173 -18.79 -9.79 -3.64
N VAL A 174 -18.43 -11.04 -3.36
CA VAL A 174 -19.08 -12.22 -3.97
C VAL A 174 -20.54 -12.33 -3.54
N ILE A 175 -20.83 -12.15 -2.24
CA ILE A 175 -22.20 -12.19 -1.71
C ILE A 175 -23.05 -11.07 -2.32
N SER A 176 -22.51 -9.85 -2.39
CA SER A 176 -23.19 -8.70 -2.99
C SER A 176 -23.48 -8.93 -4.48
N LEU A 177 -22.56 -9.54 -5.23
CA LEU A 177 -22.79 -9.92 -6.63
C LEU A 177 -23.93 -10.92 -6.77
N LEU A 178 -23.97 -11.96 -5.94
CA LEU A 178 -25.05 -12.94 -5.96
C LEU A 178 -26.41 -12.29 -5.65
N ILE A 179 -26.45 -11.37 -4.68
CA ILE A 179 -27.67 -10.64 -4.33
C ILE A 179 -28.12 -9.75 -5.49
N SER A 180 -27.21 -9.01 -6.15
CA SER A 180 -27.54 -8.19 -7.31
C SER A 180 -28.18 -9.00 -8.44
N ILE A 181 -27.71 -10.24 -8.65
CA ILE A 181 -28.24 -11.14 -9.68
C ILE A 181 -29.61 -11.70 -9.27
N VAL A 182 -29.73 -12.24 -8.06
CA VAL A 182 -30.98 -12.89 -7.59
C VAL A 182 -32.11 -11.88 -7.40
N PHE A 183 -31.80 -10.69 -6.88
CA PHE A 183 -32.76 -9.64 -6.58
C PHE A 183 -32.73 -8.51 -7.61
N TYR A 184 -32.44 -8.80 -8.88
CA TYR A 184 -32.31 -7.77 -9.91
C TYR A 184 -33.60 -6.96 -10.12
N ASN A 185 -34.77 -7.60 -10.02
CA ASN A 185 -36.09 -6.95 -10.11
C ASN A 185 -36.51 -6.23 -8.81
N SER A 186 -35.75 -6.35 -7.72
CA SER A 186 -36.10 -5.73 -6.44
C SER A 186 -35.74 -4.23 -6.45
N PRO A 187 -36.65 -3.35 -6.01
CA PRO A 187 -36.34 -1.93 -5.83
C PRO A 187 -35.39 -1.70 -4.64
N PHE A 188 -35.28 -2.66 -3.72
CA PHE A 188 -34.39 -2.57 -2.57
C PHE A 188 -32.98 -3.07 -2.92
N ASP A 189 -31.97 -2.21 -2.72
CA ASP A 189 -30.56 -2.55 -2.89
C ASP A 189 -29.83 -2.58 -1.53
N ILE A 190 -29.62 -3.79 -1.01
CA ILE A 190 -28.88 -4.03 0.24
C ILE A 190 -27.37 -4.21 0.02
N THR A 191 -26.92 -4.27 -1.24
CA THR A 191 -25.53 -4.63 -1.58
C THR A 191 -24.53 -3.59 -1.09
N PHE A 192 -24.89 -2.30 -1.16
CA PHE A 192 -24.09 -1.22 -0.61
C PHE A 192 -23.88 -1.38 0.91
N VAL A 193 -24.94 -1.69 1.65
CA VAL A 193 -24.89 -1.86 3.10
C VAL A 193 -23.96 -3.03 3.47
N ILE A 194 -24.04 -4.14 2.75
CA ILE A 194 -23.17 -5.31 2.94
C ILE A 194 -21.70 -4.93 2.73
N LEU A 195 -21.39 -4.21 1.65
CA LEU A 195 -20.02 -3.78 1.36
C LEU A 195 -19.49 -2.82 2.43
N VAL A 196 -20.29 -1.87 2.88
CA VAL A 196 -19.91 -0.89 3.92
C VAL A 196 -19.65 -1.58 5.26
N ILE A 197 -20.53 -2.50 5.69
CA ILE A 197 -20.34 -3.26 6.93
C ILE A 197 -19.06 -4.11 6.84
N ALA A 198 -18.83 -4.77 5.70
CA ALA A 198 -17.63 -5.54 5.48
C ALA A 198 -16.38 -4.65 5.55
N PHE A 199 -16.37 -3.49 4.91
CA PHE A 199 -15.27 -2.53 4.97
C PHE A 199 -14.93 -2.12 6.41
N PHE A 200 -15.92 -1.67 7.19
CA PHE A 200 -15.68 -1.26 8.58
C PHE A 200 -15.17 -2.40 9.45
N THR A 201 -15.69 -3.61 9.22
CA THR A 201 -15.27 -4.81 9.95
C THR A 201 -13.82 -5.17 9.60
N SER A 202 -13.47 -5.20 8.31
CA SER A 202 -12.11 -5.45 7.85
C SER A 202 -11.12 -4.40 8.33
N LYS A 203 -11.48 -3.11 8.29
CA LYS A 203 -10.68 -2.02 8.86
C LYS A 203 -10.38 -2.27 10.33
N LYS A 204 -11.39 -2.62 11.13
CA LYS A 204 -11.25 -2.89 12.56
C LYS A 204 -10.33 -4.10 12.81
N MET A 205 -10.49 -5.18 12.03
CA MET A 205 -9.65 -6.38 12.13
C MET A 205 -8.19 -6.10 11.75
N TYR A 206 -7.97 -5.33 10.68
CA TYR A 206 -6.63 -4.92 10.24
C TYR A 206 -5.95 -4.04 11.29
N SER A 207 -6.65 -3.03 11.82
CA SER A 207 -6.14 -2.16 12.88
C SER A 207 -5.73 -2.93 14.13
N LYS A 208 -6.56 -3.90 14.57
CA LYS A 208 -6.25 -4.76 15.72
C LYS A 208 -5.03 -5.66 15.46
N SER A 209 -4.90 -6.17 14.24
CA SER A 209 -3.74 -6.98 13.85
C SER A 209 -2.45 -6.16 13.80
N LEU A 210 -2.56 -4.85 13.55
CA LEU A 210 -1.41 -3.94 13.50
C LEU A 210 -0.97 -3.47 14.89
N SER A 211 -1.86 -3.50 15.90
CA SER A 211 -1.53 -3.15 17.29
C SER A 211 -0.89 -4.30 18.08
N ASN A 212 -1.13 -5.54 17.64
CA ASN A 212 -0.46 -6.74 18.18
C ASN A 212 0.96 -6.89 17.61
#